data_AF-A2GAR2-F1
#
_entry.id   AF-A2GAR2-F1
#
_cell.length_a   1.000
_cell.length_b   1.000
_cell.length_c   1.000
_cell.angle_alpha   90.00
_cell.angle_beta   90.00
_cell.angle_gamma   90.00
#
_symmetry.space_group_name_H-M   'P 1'
#
loop_
_entity.id
_entity.type
_entity.pdbx_description
1 polymer ?
#
loop_
_entity_poly.entity_id
_entity_poly.type
_entity_poly.pdbx_seq_one_letter_code
_entity_poly.pdbx_strand_id
1 'polypeptide(L)'
;MFFFIYGRRESLRFSGPSTDVWTTFYTETSTYTYVNTSGSLSGQNTNYFVESVLFDNFIDASIIDLTSYVTTTKTHIATSSFIKCSNSQNGRCITFGSSGNFVQYRLCGFAISSLAEKGVYSYVCQDSRAVTKNYIVESSLTKISGEGIGILYHDYGAIRALSSNISDSNIGGSANYVLSNPYRSDTALVGWCQFKNNAAQIMCCFEHQNNFHRLSLCNVLDNTIRADKLILSQATSLNINQCYFKGNRATKFILYGESLFKLQESHFEDNTFYLNARNENSLQMTQIIFPSTYSSCINLFERLRLPDKTKAVDNPRNSIIRIYSVYLFF
;
A
#
# COMPACT_ATOMS: atom_id res chain seq x y z
N MET A 1 17.61 -32.06 -7.72
CA MET A 1 16.49 -31.31 -7.12
C MET A 1 17.11 -30.16 -6.34
N PHE A 2 17.07 -28.95 -6.89
CA PHE A 2 17.71 -27.79 -6.26
C PHE A 2 16.62 -26.90 -5.66
N PHE A 3 16.67 -26.73 -4.35
CA PHE A 3 15.83 -25.78 -3.62
C PHE A 3 16.54 -24.43 -3.61
N PHE A 4 16.00 -23.44 -4.30
CA PHE A 4 16.42 -22.06 -4.08
C PHE A 4 15.66 -21.53 -2.85
N ILE A 5 16.29 -21.67 -1.68
CA ILE A 5 15.92 -20.88 -0.51
C ILE A 5 16.48 -19.47 -0.78
N TYR A 6 15.64 -18.56 -1.29
CA TYR A 6 16.02 -17.15 -1.32
C TYR A 6 16.14 -16.66 0.12
N GLY A 7 17.38 -16.44 0.53
CA GLY A 7 17.73 -15.98 1.87
C GLY A 7 16.97 -14.71 2.22
N ARG A 8 16.47 -14.69 3.46
CA ARG A 8 16.00 -13.49 4.17
C ARG A 8 16.99 -12.34 3.90
N ARG A 9 16.57 -11.33 3.14
CA ARG A 9 16.99 -9.98 3.49
C ARG A 9 16.11 -9.59 4.66
N GLU A 10 16.78 -9.25 5.76
CA GLU A 10 16.21 -8.68 6.98
C GLU A 10 15.07 -7.73 6.59
N SER A 11 13.84 -8.23 6.72
CA SER A 11 12.66 -7.37 6.73
C SER A 11 12.93 -6.43 7.89
N LEU A 12 13.03 -5.13 7.62
CA LEU A 12 13.30 -4.10 8.62
C LEU A 12 12.18 -4.12 9.67
N ARG A 13 12.26 -5.05 10.62
CA ARG A 13 11.39 -5.15 11.79
C ARG A 13 11.98 -4.22 12.83
N PHE A 14 11.50 -2.98 12.88
CA PHE A 14 11.89 -2.06 13.93
C PHE A 14 11.07 -2.36 15.18
N SER A 15 11.74 -2.89 16.21
CA SER A 15 11.23 -2.95 17.58
C SER A 15 11.81 -1.83 18.46
N GLY A 16 12.40 -0.80 17.85
CA GLY A 16 13.08 0.31 18.53
C GLY A 16 12.17 1.51 18.81
N PRO A 17 12.58 2.42 19.72
CA PRO A 17 11.88 3.66 20.03
C PRO A 17 11.70 4.56 18.80
N SER A 18 10.75 5.48 18.90
CA SER A 18 10.23 6.29 17.79
C SER A 18 11.27 7.17 17.07
N THR A 19 12.34 7.56 17.75
CA THR A 19 13.51 8.27 17.20
C THR A 19 14.34 7.42 16.24
N ASP A 20 14.39 6.10 16.43
CA ASP A 20 15.21 5.18 15.62
C ASP A 20 14.58 4.94 14.24
N VAL A 21 13.25 4.91 14.17
CA VAL A 21 12.52 4.72 12.92
C VAL A 21 12.57 6.01 12.06
N TRP A 22 12.51 7.19 12.67
CA TRP A 22 12.66 8.47 11.97
C TRP A 22 14.05 8.64 11.35
N THR A 23 15.09 8.40 12.13
CA THR A 23 16.49 8.58 11.71
C THR A 23 16.92 7.65 10.57
N THR A 24 16.16 6.57 10.34
CA THR A 24 16.32 5.69 9.16
C THR A 24 16.03 6.43 7.84
N PHE A 25 15.09 7.38 7.84
CA PHE A 25 14.64 8.06 6.62
C PHE A 25 15.09 9.52 6.54
N TYR A 26 15.34 10.16 7.69
CA TYR A 26 15.64 11.58 7.81
C TYR A 26 16.77 11.83 8.82
N THR A 27 17.72 12.70 8.48
CA THR A 27 18.92 12.95 9.31
C THR A 27 18.72 13.96 10.44
N GLU A 28 17.56 14.62 10.52
CA GLU A 28 17.25 15.67 11.50
C GLU A 28 16.54 15.10 12.73
N THR A 29 16.70 15.73 13.90
CA THR A 29 16.16 15.23 15.17
C THR A 29 14.93 15.98 15.67
N SER A 30 14.63 17.19 15.17
CA SER A 30 13.44 17.95 15.57
C SER A 30 12.23 17.51 14.75
N THR A 31 11.24 16.97 15.44
CA THR A 31 9.95 16.57 14.86
C THR A 31 8.82 16.97 15.81
N TYR A 32 7.66 17.27 15.25
CA TYR A 32 6.43 17.37 16.01
C TYR A 32 5.77 15.99 16.05
N THR A 33 5.67 15.42 17.25
CA THR A 33 5.06 14.10 17.44
C THR A 33 3.54 14.23 17.60
N TYR A 34 2.79 13.50 16.77
CA TYR A 34 1.33 13.39 16.87
C TYR A 34 0.95 11.96 17.25
N VAL A 35 0.01 11.84 18.19
CA VAL A 35 -0.57 10.56 18.63
C VAL A 35 -2.09 10.67 18.56
N ASN A 36 -2.72 9.84 17.75
CA ASN A 36 -4.17 9.57 17.79
C ASN A 36 -5.11 10.79 17.68
N THR A 37 -4.78 11.81 16.88
CA THR A 37 -5.70 12.92 16.56
C THR A 37 -5.99 12.95 15.07
N SER A 38 -7.27 12.88 14.70
CA SER A 38 -7.72 13.22 13.35
C SER A 38 -7.66 14.72 13.16
N GLY A 39 -7.14 15.18 12.03
CA GLY A 39 -7.13 16.60 11.71
C GLY A 39 -6.21 16.93 10.55
N SER A 40 -6.43 18.10 9.99
CA SER A 40 -5.49 18.70 9.04
C SER A 40 -4.20 19.06 9.78
N LEU A 41 -3.10 18.50 9.30
CA LEU A 41 -1.76 18.88 9.74
C LEU A 41 -1.30 20.00 8.81
N SER A 42 -1.55 21.25 9.19
CA SER A 42 -1.13 22.42 8.42
C SER A 42 0.08 23.08 9.07
N GLY A 43 1.16 23.30 8.32
CA GLY A 43 2.31 24.03 8.86
C GLY A 43 3.26 24.55 7.79
N GLN A 44 3.73 25.77 8.01
CA GLN A 44 4.83 26.37 7.29
C GLN A 44 6.14 25.73 7.78
N ASN A 45 6.93 25.13 6.89
CA ASN A 45 8.29 24.59 7.17
C ASN A 45 8.42 23.65 8.39
N THR A 46 7.51 22.68 8.58
CA THR A 46 7.57 21.73 9.71
C THR A 46 7.78 20.28 9.27
N ASN A 47 8.48 19.51 10.12
CA ASN A 47 8.64 18.06 10.05
C ASN A 47 7.61 17.37 10.98
N TYR A 48 6.86 16.42 10.45
CA TYR A 48 5.79 15.70 11.15
C TYR A 48 6.19 14.25 11.42
N PHE A 49 6.15 13.85 12.67
CA PHE A 49 6.27 12.46 13.05
C PHE A 49 4.96 11.99 13.70
N VAL A 50 4.25 11.09 13.03
CA VAL A 50 3.03 10.49 13.55
C VAL A 50 3.39 9.11 14.06
N GLU A 51 3.52 8.97 15.37
CA GLU A 51 3.97 7.72 16.00
C GLU A 51 2.93 6.61 15.81
N SER A 52 1.67 6.90 16.14
CA SER A 52 0.56 5.98 15.94
C SER A 52 -0.78 6.68 15.74
N VAL A 53 -1.62 6.09 14.89
CA VAL A 53 -3.03 6.48 14.69
C VAL A 53 -3.91 5.24 14.65
N LEU A 54 -4.99 5.24 15.42
CA LEU A 54 -6.09 4.29 15.33
C LEU A 54 -7.37 5.08 15.09
N PHE A 55 -8.06 4.81 13.99
CA PHE A 55 -9.30 5.53 13.68
C PHE A 55 -10.45 4.58 13.35
N ASP A 56 -11.61 4.84 13.97
CA ASP A 56 -12.74 3.91 13.96
C ASP A 56 -14.12 4.56 13.76
N ASN A 57 -14.15 5.87 13.48
CA ASN A 57 -15.33 6.67 13.18
C ASN A 57 -15.31 7.17 11.73
N PHE A 58 -16.45 7.57 11.17
CA PHE A 58 -16.47 8.28 9.88
C PHE A 58 -16.33 9.78 10.15
N ILE A 59 -15.65 10.47 9.24
CA ILE A 59 -15.60 11.93 9.20
C ILE A 59 -15.79 12.41 7.77
N ASP A 60 -16.41 13.59 7.61
CA ASP A 60 -16.63 14.22 6.31
C ASP A 60 -15.37 14.93 5.75
N ALA A 61 -14.17 14.41 6.08
CA ALA A 61 -12.86 14.92 5.64
C ALA A 61 -11.81 13.80 5.65
N SER A 62 -10.55 14.10 5.30
CA SER A 62 -9.44 13.15 5.46
C SER A 62 -8.98 13.06 6.92
N ILE A 63 -8.59 11.86 7.40
CA ILE A 63 -8.18 11.67 8.81
C ILE A 63 -6.83 12.33 9.07
N ILE A 64 -5.87 12.10 8.18
CA ILE A 64 -4.62 12.83 8.10
C ILE A 64 -4.63 13.59 6.77
N ASP A 65 -4.58 14.91 6.85
CA ASP A 65 -4.60 15.78 5.67
C ASP A 65 -3.40 16.72 5.68
N LEU A 66 -2.48 16.51 4.74
CA LEU A 66 -1.20 17.21 4.58
C LEU A 66 -1.09 17.75 3.15
N THR A 67 -1.72 18.88 2.86
CA THR A 67 -1.83 19.45 1.50
C THR A 67 -1.00 20.73 1.28
N SER A 68 -0.16 21.12 2.24
CA SER A 68 0.64 22.34 2.15
C SER A 68 1.80 22.26 1.13
N TYR A 69 2.07 23.37 0.43
CA TYR A 69 3.10 23.51 -0.60
C TYR A 69 4.52 23.77 -0.06
N VAL A 70 5.04 22.87 0.77
CA VAL A 70 6.40 23.01 1.32
C VAL A 70 7.28 21.81 0.96
N THR A 71 8.23 22.01 0.04
CA THR A 71 9.12 20.95 -0.47
C THR A 71 10.08 20.38 0.58
N THR A 72 10.35 21.14 1.65
CA THR A 72 11.22 20.73 2.76
C THR A 72 10.49 19.92 3.82
N THR A 73 9.16 19.90 3.83
CA THR A 73 8.37 19.15 4.81
C THR A 73 8.68 17.67 4.71
N LYS A 74 8.97 17.05 5.86
CA LYS A 74 9.13 15.61 6.00
C LYS A 74 8.03 15.08 6.89
N THR A 75 7.32 14.09 6.41
CA THR A 75 6.27 13.40 7.15
C THR A 75 6.63 11.94 7.26
N HIS A 76 6.60 11.43 8.50
CA HIS A 76 6.70 10.01 8.76
C HIS A 76 5.52 9.56 9.61
N ILE A 77 4.75 8.61 9.09
CA ILE A 77 3.71 7.91 9.83
C ILE A 77 4.26 6.53 10.20
N ALA A 78 4.64 6.33 11.46
CA ALA A 78 5.23 5.07 11.91
C ALA A 78 4.19 3.95 11.91
N THR A 79 3.05 4.12 12.59
CA THR A 79 1.96 3.12 12.58
C THR A 79 0.61 3.78 12.37
N SER A 80 -0.20 3.21 11.48
CA SER A 80 -1.55 3.68 11.20
C SER A 80 -2.50 2.50 11.03
N SER A 81 -3.65 2.55 11.70
CA SER A 81 -4.67 1.51 11.70
C SER A 81 -6.05 2.14 11.49
N PHE A 82 -6.74 1.74 10.43
CA PHE A 82 -8.04 2.32 10.09
C PHE A 82 -9.11 1.24 9.99
N ILE A 83 -10.22 1.45 10.71
CA ILE A 83 -11.45 0.64 10.67
C ILE A 83 -12.53 1.37 9.86
N LYS A 84 -12.44 2.69 9.78
CA LYS A 84 -13.26 3.57 8.93
C LYS A 84 -12.37 4.68 8.36
N CYS A 85 -12.66 5.12 7.14
CA CYS A 85 -12.05 6.31 6.52
C CYS A 85 -13.09 7.44 6.50
N SER A 86 -13.23 8.13 5.35
CA SER A 86 -14.26 9.15 5.14
C SER A 86 -15.47 8.61 4.38
N ASN A 87 -16.61 9.22 4.65
CA ASN A 87 -17.86 9.13 3.90
C ASN A 87 -18.02 10.29 2.89
N SER A 88 -17.01 11.15 2.72
CA SER A 88 -16.98 12.20 1.69
C SER A 88 -16.29 11.69 0.43
N GLN A 89 -16.76 12.13 -0.75
CA GLN A 89 -16.16 11.79 -2.05
C GLN A 89 -14.67 12.17 -2.16
N ASN A 90 -14.22 13.14 -1.37
CA ASN A 90 -12.84 13.62 -1.34
C ASN A 90 -12.07 13.23 -0.07
N GLY A 91 -12.74 12.64 0.93
CA GLY A 91 -12.10 12.31 2.18
C GLY A 91 -11.44 10.93 2.14
N ARG A 92 -10.26 10.81 2.74
CA ARG A 92 -9.43 9.60 2.70
C ARG A 92 -8.89 9.27 4.07
N CYS A 93 -8.33 8.08 4.27
CA CYS A 93 -7.62 7.86 5.52
C CYS A 93 -6.37 8.76 5.62
N ILE A 94 -5.58 8.85 4.54
CA ILE A 94 -4.44 9.75 4.48
C ILE A 94 -4.45 10.46 3.12
N THR A 95 -4.33 11.78 3.17
CA THR A 95 -4.08 12.64 2.02
C THR A 95 -2.75 13.35 2.23
N PHE A 96 -1.82 13.18 1.30
CA PHE A 96 -0.58 13.93 1.23
C PHE A 96 -0.46 14.57 -0.16
N GLY A 97 -0.49 15.90 -0.21
CA GLY A 97 -0.54 16.69 -1.42
C GLY A 97 0.69 17.59 -1.62
N SER A 98 0.84 18.10 -2.84
CA SER A 98 1.61 19.31 -3.15
C SER A 98 3.14 19.15 -3.17
N SER A 99 3.81 18.92 -2.04
CA SER A 99 5.28 18.74 -2.02
C SER A 99 5.81 18.24 -0.68
N GLY A 100 7.03 17.71 -0.67
CA GLY A 100 7.69 17.21 0.53
C GLY A 100 7.96 15.72 0.49
N ASN A 101 8.49 15.18 1.59
CA ASN A 101 8.78 13.76 1.73
C ASN A 101 7.70 13.09 2.59
N PHE A 102 7.21 11.96 2.13
CA PHE A 102 6.22 11.16 2.81
C PHE A 102 6.73 9.72 2.97
N VAL A 103 6.78 9.25 4.21
CA VAL A 103 7.08 7.86 4.55
C VAL A 103 5.97 7.34 5.45
N GLN A 104 5.35 6.25 5.03
CA GLN A 104 4.43 5.47 5.82
C GLN A 104 5.06 4.13 6.13
N TYR A 105 5.43 3.91 7.38
CA TYR A 105 6.11 2.69 7.78
C TYR A 105 5.13 1.51 7.89
N ARG A 106 4.08 1.59 8.72
CA ARG A 106 3.07 0.54 8.84
C ARG A 106 1.64 1.06 8.64
N LEU A 107 0.95 0.47 7.68
CA LEU A 107 -0.45 0.74 7.36
C LEU A 107 -1.32 -0.52 7.51
N CYS A 108 -2.22 -0.54 8.48
CA CYS A 108 -3.22 -1.61 8.66
C CYS A 108 -4.62 -1.10 8.29
N GLY A 109 -5.42 -1.95 7.66
CA GLY A 109 -6.77 -1.61 7.26
C GLY A 109 -7.69 -2.81 7.15
N PHE A 110 -8.92 -2.69 7.66
CA PHE A 110 -9.90 -3.78 7.67
C PHE A 110 -11.33 -3.31 7.42
N ALA A 111 -12.02 -3.98 6.50
CA ALA A 111 -13.47 -3.91 6.30
C ALA A 111 -14.03 -2.49 6.09
N ILE A 112 -13.31 -1.66 5.33
CA ILE A 112 -13.72 -0.28 5.05
C ILE A 112 -14.62 -0.20 3.81
N SER A 113 -15.62 0.66 3.90
CA SER A 113 -16.34 1.24 2.75
C SER A 113 -16.00 2.72 2.64
N SER A 114 -15.66 3.20 1.44
CA SER A 114 -15.37 4.62 1.19
C SER A 114 -16.06 5.11 -0.08
N LEU A 115 -16.44 6.39 -0.09
CA LEU A 115 -16.88 7.11 -1.28
C LEU A 115 -15.74 7.85 -1.97
N ALA A 116 -14.52 7.78 -1.43
CA ALA A 116 -13.36 8.46 -1.99
C ALA A 116 -13.13 8.05 -3.44
N GLU A 117 -13.02 9.02 -4.35
CA GLU A 117 -12.77 8.72 -5.76
C GLU A 117 -11.40 8.10 -6.01
N LYS A 118 -10.38 8.43 -5.19
CA LYS A 118 -9.00 7.97 -5.36
C LYS A 118 -8.32 7.66 -4.03
N GLY A 119 -7.52 6.59 -3.95
CA GLY A 119 -6.59 6.34 -2.84
C GLY A 119 -7.28 6.24 -1.48
N VAL A 120 -8.19 5.28 -1.32
CA VAL A 120 -9.06 5.14 -0.12
C VAL A 120 -8.26 5.21 1.19
N TYR A 121 -7.16 4.46 1.27
CA TYR A 121 -6.31 4.46 2.46
C TYR A 121 -5.21 5.51 2.42
N SER A 122 -4.54 5.60 1.28
CA SER A 122 -3.43 6.52 1.08
C SER A 122 -3.52 7.11 -0.31
N TYR A 123 -3.67 8.43 -0.37
CA TYR A 123 -3.54 9.23 -1.56
C TYR A 123 -2.38 10.18 -1.37
N VAL A 124 -1.30 9.90 -2.08
CA VAL A 124 -0.10 10.72 -2.08
C VAL A 124 0.07 11.25 -3.50
N CYS A 125 -0.21 12.54 -3.70
CA CYS A 125 -0.15 13.20 -4.99
C CYS A 125 0.68 14.47 -4.88
N GLN A 126 1.91 14.45 -5.40
CA GLN A 126 2.84 15.57 -5.27
C GLN A 126 2.89 16.41 -6.56
N ASP A 127 3.01 17.73 -6.45
CA ASP A 127 2.84 18.66 -7.58
C ASP A 127 4.13 18.91 -8.41
N SER A 128 5.28 18.28 -8.11
CA SER A 128 6.44 18.55 -8.95
C SER A 128 7.55 17.50 -9.00
N ARG A 129 8.31 17.65 -10.09
CA ARG A 129 9.52 16.99 -10.55
C ARG A 129 10.71 17.10 -9.57
N ALA A 130 10.50 16.85 -8.29
CA ALA A 130 11.54 16.82 -7.28
C ALA A 130 11.80 15.38 -6.82
N VAL A 131 13.04 15.09 -6.43
CA VAL A 131 13.42 13.81 -5.81
C VAL A 131 12.93 13.80 -4.36
N THR A 132 11.68 13.42 -4.16
CA THR A 132 11.02 13.30 -2.86
C THR A 132 10.80 11.84 -2.52
N LYS A 133 10.87 11.49 -1.23
CA LYS A 133 10.49 10.15 -0.78
C LYS A 133 8.97 10.02 -0.79
N ASN A 134 8.46 8.96 -1.41
CA ASN A 134 7.06 8.57 -1.36
C ASN A 134 6.97 7.07 -1.06
N TYR A 135 7.18 6.71 0.20
CA TYR A 135 7.42 5.32 0.60
C TYR A 135 6.28 4.74 1.44
N ILE A 136 5.84 3.54 1.09
CA ILE A 136 5.12 2.61 1.95
C ILE A 136 6.05 1.45 2.26
N VAL A 137 6.43 1.29 3.53
CA VAL A 137 7.37 0.23 3.93
C VAL A 137 6.62 -1.09 4.14
N GLU A 138 5.55 -1.06 4.93
CA GLU A 138 4.68 -2.20 5.25
C GLU A 138 3.21 -1.79 5.15
N SER A 139 2.40 -2.56 4.41
CA SER A 139 0.94 -2.43 4.47
C SER A 139 0.22 -3.77 4.52
N SER A 140 -0.91 -3.81 5.23
CA SER A 140 -1.83 -4.95 5.27
C SER A 140 -3.27 -4.46 5.29
N LEU A 141 -3.92 -4.63 4.14
CA LEU A 141 -5.22 -4.06 3.81
C LEU A 141 -6.14 -5.20 3.37
N THR A 142 -7.34 -5.30 3.96
CA THR A 142 -8.27 -6.38 3.62
C THR A 142 -9.74 -5.99 3.72
N LYS A 143 -10.59 -6.70 2.97
CA LYS A 143 -12.06 -6.54 2.95
C LYS A 143 -12.53 -5.14 2.58
N ILE A 144 -11.84 -4.50 1.65
CA ILE A 144 -12.16 -3.12 1.26
C ILE A 144 -13.26 -3.13 0.21
N SER A 145 -14.19 -2.19 0.30
CA SER A 145 -15.28 -2.01 -0.66
C SER A 145 -15.49 -0.53 -0.98
N GLY A 146 -16.07 -0.23 -2.15
CA GLY A 146 -16.40 1.14 -2.55
C GLY A 146 -16.27 1.35 -4.06
N GLU A 147 -16.74 2.49 -4.56
CA GLU A 147 -16.72 2.84 -5.99
C GLU A 147 -15.41 3.52 -6.43
N GLY A 148 -14.56 3.88 -5.48
CA GLY A 148 -13.30 4.58 -5.70
C GLY A 148 -12.24 3.84 -6.51
N ILE A 149 -11.30 4.62 -7.04
CA ILE A 149 -10.10 4.20 -7.77
C ILE A 149 -8.93 4.04 -6.78
N GLY A 150 -8.32 2.87 -6.67
CA GLY A 150 -7.11 2.70 -5.87
C GLY A 150 -7.39 2.65 -4.38
N ILE A 151 -7.05 1.51 -3.77
CA ILE A 151 -6.88 1.41 -2.31
C ILE A 151 -5.68 2.26 -1.89
N LEU A 152 -4.62 2.19 -2.69
CA LEU A 152 -3.42 3.02 -2.62
C LEU A 152 -3.25 3.79 -3.93
N TYR A 153 -3.00 5.09 -3.84
CA TYR A 153 -2.72 5.96 -4.98
C TYR A 153 -1.47 6.78 -4.68
N HIS A 154 -0.42 6.58 -5.48
CA HIS A 154 0.84 7.29 -5.33
C HIS A 154 1.25 7.89 -6.67
N ASP A 155 1.45 9.19 -6.68
CA ASP A 155 1.77 9.99 -7.85
C ASP A 155 2.94 10.92 -7.53
N TYR A 156 3.94 10.91 -8.41
CA TYR A 156 5.22 11.61 -8.27
C TYR A 156 6.12 11.17 -7.10
N GLY A 157 7.38 11.61 -7.19
CA GLY A 157 8.47 11.28 -6.27
C GLY A 157 9.14 9.92 -6.55
N ALA A 158 10.04 9.51 -5.67
CA ALA A 158 10.56 8.16 -5.60
C ALA A 158 9.52 7.29 -4.89
N ILE A 159 8.74 6.53 -5.67
CA ILE A 159 7.66 5.70 -5.13
C ILE A 159 8.20 4.33 -4.75
N ARG A 160 8.01 3.91 -3.49
CA ARG A 160 8.43 2.57 -3.03
C ARG A 160 7.37 1.91 -2.16
N ALA A 161 6.85 0.76 -2.59
CA ALA A 161 6.10 -0.17 -1.77
C ALA A 161 6.98 -1.37 -1.47
N LEU A 162 7.57 -1.45 -0.26
CA LEU A 162 8.61 -2.43 0.05
C LEU A 162 8.06 -3.77 0.52
N SER A 163 6.91 -3.76 1.19
CA SER A 163 6.11 -4.92 1.50
C SER A 163 4.66 -4.49 1.63
N SER A 164 3.75 -5.08 0.87
CA SER A 164 2.34 -4.69 0.91
C SER A 164 1.43 -5.87 0.66
N ASN A 165 0.36 -5.93 1.43
CA ASN A 165 -0.71 -6.90 1.24
C ASN A 165 -2.02 -6.18 1.01
N ILE A 166 -2.68 -6.52 -0.09
CA ILE A 166 -4.06 -6.14 -0.35
C ILE A 166 -4.83 -7.41 -0.66
N SER A 167 -5.84 -7.71 0.14
CA SER A 167 -6.56 -8.99 0.04
C SER A 167 -8.06 -8.86 0.22
N ASP A 168 -8.81 -9.81 -0.36
CA ASP A 168 -10.25 -9.96 -0.18
C ASP A 168 -11.03 -8.65 -0.40
N SER A 169 -10.53 -7.77 -1.28
CA SER A 169 -11.08 -6.43 -1.49
C SER A 169 -11.86 -6.37 -2.80
N ASN A 170 -12.99 -5.69 -2.82
CA ASN A 170 -13.86 -5.55 -3.98
C ASN A 170 -14.14 -4.07 -4.25
N ILE A 171 -13.39 -3.49 -5.18
CA ILE A 171 -13.52 -2.09 -5.56
C ILE A 171 -14.23 -1.94 -6.91
N GLY A 172 -15.14 -0.99 -6.97
CA GLY A 172 -15.87 -0.60 -8.16
C GLY A 172 -15.01 0.16 -9.16
N GLY A 173 -13.96 0.87 -8.72
CA GLY A 173 -13.14 1.70 -9.60
C GLY A 173 -12.08 0.97 -10.44
N SER A 174 -11.09 1.73 -10.89
CA SER A 174 -10.14 1.32 -11.93
C SER A 174 -9.11 0.28 -11.49
N ALA A 175 -8.41 0.47 -10.38
CA ALA A 175 -7.31 -0.41 -9.94
C ALA A 175 -7.23 -0.55 -8.43
N ASN A 176 -6.68 -1.66 -7.90
CA ASN A 176 -6.43 -1.81 -6.46
C ASN A 176 -5.25 -0.95 -6.00
N TYR A 177 -4.22 -0.85 -6.84
CA TYR A 177 -3.06 -0.01 -6.59
C TYR A 177 -2.70 0.76 -7.87
N VAL A 178 -2.70 2.10 -7.76
CA VAL A 178 -2.23 3.03 -8.78
C VAL A 178 -0.87 3.61 -8.39
N LEU A 179 0.09 3.52 -9.31
CA LEU A 179 1.42 4.11 -9.26
C LEU A 179 1.62 4.97 -10.51
N SER A 180 1.80 6.27 -10.35
CA SER A 180 1.88 7.20 -11.49
C SER A 180 3.06 8.16 -11.38
N ASN A 181 3.62 8.51 -12.55
CA ASN A 181 4.61 9.57 -12.76
C ASN A 181 5.78 9.59 -11.78
N PRO A 182 6.47 8.48 -11.46
CA PRO A 182 7.65 8.56 -10.59
C PRO A 182 8.66 9.54 -11.18
N TYR A 183 9.44 10.20 -10.33
CA TYR A 183 10.41 11.18 -10.80
C TYR A 183 11.37 10.54 -11.83
N ARG A 184 11.73 11.27 -12.91
CA ARG A 184 12.34 10.70 -14.13
C ARG A 184 13.58 9.82 -13.90
N SER A 185 14.39 10.13 -12.89
CA SER A 185 15.60 9.36 -12.56
C SER A 185 15.37 8.21 -11.57
N ASP A 186 14.19 8.13 -10.96
CA ASP A 186 13.85 7.12 -9.97
C ASP A 186 12.96 6.03 -10.58
N THR A 187 13.16 4.80 -10.08
CA THR A 187 12.29 3.67 -10.41
C THR A 187 11.22 3.54 -9.33
N ALA A 188 9.95 3.54 -9.72
CA ALA A 188 8.88 3.12 -8.81
C ALA A 188 9.07 1.62 -8.50
N LEU A 189 9.26 1.28 -7.22
CA LEU A 189 9.52 -0.09 -6.79
C LEU A 189 8.32 -0.65 -6.02
N VAL A 190 7.83 -1.80 -6.45
CA VAL A 190 6.90 -2.64 -5.69
C VAL A 190 7.61 -3.97 -5.41
N GLY A 191 7.94 -4.22 -4.14
CA GLY A 191 8.70 -5.38 -3.67
C GLY A 191 7.94 -6.17 -2.61
N TRP A 192 8.17 -7.48 -2.51
CA TRP A 192 7.63 -8.33 -1.44
C TRP A 192 6.13 -8.11 -1.14
N CYS A 193 5.29 -8.14 -2.17
CA CYS A 193 3.86 -7.85 -2.05
C CYS A 193 2.96 -9.06 -2.29
N GLN A 194 1.79 -9.07 -1.65
CA GLN A 194 0.72 -10.02 -1.91
C GLN A 194 -0.57 -9.31 -2.33
N PHE A 195 -1.16 -9.79 -3.42
CA PHE A 195 -2.47 -9.34 -3.88
C PHE A 195 -3.34 -10.56 -4.07
N LYS A 196 -4.29 -10.78 -3.15
CA LYS A 196 -5.05 -12.02 -3.10
C LYS A 196 -6.55 -11.79 -3.09
N ASN A 197 -7.32 -12.56 -3.86
CA ASN A 197 -8.80 -12.54 -3.82
C ASN A 197 -9.40 -11.15 -4.04
N ASN A 198 -8.71 -10.26 -4.76
CA ASN A 198 -9.26 -8.93 -5.02
C ASN A 198 -10.17 -8.97 -6.25
N ALA A 199 -11.21 -8.16 -6.24
CA ALA A 199 -12.08 -7.89 -7.37
C ALA A 199 -11.98 -6.41 -7.76
N ALA A 200 -11.82 -6.16 -9.06
CA ALA A 200 -11.91 -4.81 -9.64
C ALA A 200 -12.88 -4.82 -10.81
N GLN A 201 -13.80 -3.85 -10.82
CA GLN A 201 -14.88 -3.84 -11.81
C GLN A 201 -14.52 -3.14 -13.12
N ILE A 202 -13.70 -2.08 -13.10
CA ILE A 202 -13.61 -1.16 -14.25
C ILE A 202 -12.30 -1.24 -15.06
N MET A 203 -11.11 -1.52 -14.50
CA MET A 203 -9.90 -1.56 -15.35
C MET A 203 -8.90 -2.70 -15.11
N CYS A 204 -8.34 -2.84 -13.91
CA CYS A 204 -7.20 -3.73 -13.65
C CYS A 204 -6.98 -3.99 -12.15
N CYS A 205 -6.03 -4.86 -11.79
CA CYS A 205 -5.57 -4.97 -10.41
C CYS A 205 -4.49 -3.91 -10.11
N PHE A 206 -3.62 -3.63 -11.08
CA PHE A 206 -2.49 -2.71 -10.95
C PHE A 206 -2.44 -1.74 -12.11
N GLU A 207 -2.22 -0.48 -11.80
CA GLU A 207 -2.03 0.57 -12.78
C GLU A 207 -0.65 1.21 -12.59
N HIS A 208 0.15 1.14 -13.65
CA HIS A 208 1.49 1.72 -13.76
C HIS A 208 1.48 2.74 -14.89
N GLN A 209 1.88 3.98 -14.58
CA GLN A 209 1.85 5.07 -15.55
C GLN A 209 3.17 5.86 -15.55
N ASN A 210 3.70 6.08 -16.76
CA ASN A 210 4.91 6.83 -17.08
C ASN A 210 6.23 6.27 -16.49
N ASN A 211 7.37 6.66 -17.06
CA ASN A 211 8.73 6.40 -16.53
C ASN A 211 9.02 4.92 -16.18
N PHE A 212 9.92 4.64 -15.23
CA PHE A 212 10.44 3.30 -14.95
C PHE A 212 9.80 2.69 -13.71
N HIS A 213 9.25 1.49 -13.84
CA HIS A 213 8.62 0.75 -12.75
C HIS A 213 9.23 -0.65 -12.64
N ARG A 214 9.34 -1.13 -11.41
CA ARG A 214 9.78 -2.49 -11.09
C ARG A 214 8.80 -3.15 -10.13
N LEU A 215 8.27 -4.30 -10.54
CA LEU A 215 7.51 -5.21 -9.71
C LEU A 215 8.38 -6.44 -9.43
N SER A 216 8.63 -6.77 -8.16
CA SER A 216 9.49 -7.89 -7.80
C SER A 216 9.04 -8.65 -6.57
N LEU A 217 9.25 -9.96 -6.56
CA LEU A 217 8.98 -10.81 -5.39
C LEU A 217 7.53 -10.71 -4.93
N CYS A 218 6.60 -10.74 -5.88
CA CYS A 218 5.17 -10.56 -5.61
C CYS A 218 4.36 -11.83 -5.84
N ASN A 219 3.39 -12.08 -4.96
CA ASN A 219 2.33 -13.04 -5.19
C ASN A 219 1.06 -12.32 -5.67
N VAL A 220 0.52 -12.73 -6.81
CA VAL A 220 -0.75 -12.23 -7.33
C VAL A 220 -1.67 -13.43 -7.51
N LEU A 221 -2.62 -13.58 -6.59
CA LEU A 221 -3.37 -14.82 -6.36
C LEU A 221 -4.88 -14.58 -6.48
N ASP A 222 -5.57 -15.40 -7.27
CA ASP A 222 -7.03 -15.54 -7.24
C ASP A 222 -7.80 -14.22 -7.43
N ASN A 223 -7.21 -13.23 -8.11
CA ASN A 223 -7.86 -11.94 -8.36
C ASN A 223 -8.85 -12.05 -9.52
N THR A 224 -9.99 -11.38 -9.44
CA THR A 224 -11.03 -11.37 -10.47
C THR A 224 -11.24 -9.97 -11.04
N ILE A 225 -10.88 -9.76 -12.31
CA ILE A 225 -10.99 -8.47 -12.99
C ILE A 225 -12.01 -8.58 -14.12
N ARG A 226 -13.07 -7.78 -14.07
CA ARG A 226 -14.14 -7.80 -15.08
C ARG A 226 -13.75 -7.11 -16.39
N ALA A 227 -12.86 -6.13 -16.33
CA ALA A 227 -12.57 -5.20 -17.42
C ALA A 227 -11.26 -5.47 -18.18
N ASP A 228 -10.98 -6.77 -18.44
CA ASP A 228 -10.08 -7.24 -19.48
C ASP A 228 -8.62 -7.54 -19.09
N LYS A 229 -8.01 -6.92 -18.06
CA LYS A 229 -6.54 -7.04 -17.82
C LYS A 229 -6.13 -7.10 -16.36
N LEU A 230 -5.11 -7.89 -16.02
CA LEU A 230 -4.57 -7.92 -14.65
C LEU A 230 -3.71 -6.68 -14.36
N ILE A 231 -2.87 -6.28 -15.31
CA ILE A 231 -1.97 -5.12 -15.21
C ILE A 231 -2.25 -4.13 -16.35
N LEU A 232 -2.32 -2.85 -16.03
CA LEU A 232 -2.30 -1.75 -16.98
C LEU A 232 -0.97 -1.01 -16.90
N SER A 233 -0.26 -0.89 -18.02
CA SER A 233 1.00 -0.17 -18.15
C SER A 233 0.89 0.87 -19.26
N GLN A 234 0.98 2.16 -18.92
CA GLN A 234 0.80 3.27 -19.87
C GLN A 234 2.05 4.15 -19.91
N ALA A 235 2.72 4.21 -21.07
CA ALA A 235 3.97 4.96 -21.26
C ALA A 235 5.06 4.61 -20.22
N THR A 236 5.04 3.38 -19.71
CA THR A 236 5.92 2.92 -18.62
C THR A 236 6.92 1.90 -19.15
N SER A 237 8.18 2.00 -18.72
CA SER A 237 9.12 0.89 -18.79
C SER A 237 8.94 0.00 -17.57
N LEU A 238 8.20 -1.10 -17.70
CA LEU A 238 7.82 -1.99 -16.60
C LEU A 238 8.67 -3.27 -16.62
N ASN A 239 9.37 -3.53 -15.51
CA ASN A 239 10.08 -4.77 -15.27
C ASN A 239 9.37 -5.60 -14.18
N ILE A 240 8.86 -6.76 -14.55
CA ILE A 240 8.30 -7.77 -13.64
C ILE A 240 9.33 -8.89 -13.48
N ASN A 241 9.79 -9.10 -12.26
CA ASN A 241 10.84 -10.08 -11.96
C ASN A 241 10.48 -10.95 -10.75
N GLN A 242 10.69 -12.26 -10.83
CA GLN A 242 10.51 -13.17 -9.68
C GLN A 242 9.12 -13.05 -9.03
N CYS A 243 8.07 -13.06 -9.85
CA CYS A 243 6.69 -12.96 -9.37
C CYS A 243 5.94 -14.26 -9.62
N TYR A 244 5.00 -14.58 -8.73
CA TYR A 244 4.16 -15.78 -8.79
C TYR A 244 2.70 -15.37 -9.02
N PHE A 245 2.14 -15.81 -10.14
CA PHE A 245 0.77 -15.51 -10.57
C PHE A 245 -0.05 -16.80 -10.56
N LYS A 246 -1.06 -16.89 -9.70
CA LYS A 246 -1.93 -18.07 -9.63
C LYS A 246 -3.42 -17.73 -9.63
N GLY A 247 -4.23 -18.49 -10.36
CA GLY A 247 -5.69 -18.48 -10.20
C GLY A 247 -6.39 -17.20 -10.66
N ASN A 248 -5.68 -16.27 -11.31
CA ASN A 248 -6.24 -14.97 -11.65
C ASN A 248 -7.19 -15.05 -12.84
N ARG A 249 -8.32 -14.35 -12.71
CA ARG A 249 -9.41 -14.28 -13.68
C ARG A 249 -9.42 -12.90 -14.35
N ALA A 250 -8.79 -12.80 -15.51
CA ALA A 250 -8.85 -11.67 -16.43
C ALA A 250 -8.75 -12.19 -17.87
N THR A 251 -9.04 -11.36 -18.86
CA THR A 251 -8.87 -11.76 -20.28
C THR A 251 -7.40 -11.73 -20.70
N LYS A 252 -6.63 -10.75 -20.21
CA LYS A 252 -5.24 -10.48 -20.56
C LYS A 252 -4.38 -10.36 -19.31
N PHE A 253 -3.12 -10.78 -19.42
CA PHE A 253 -2.14 -10.54 -18.38
C PHE A 253 -1.85 -9.03 -18.24
N ILE A 254 -1.42 -8.39 -19.33
CA ILE A 254 -1.03 -6.98 -19.33
C ILE A 254 -1.51 -6.28 -20.60
N LEU A 255 -1.95 -5.03 -20.47
CA LEU A 255 -2.02 -4.09 -21.59
C LEU A 255 -0.86 -3.10 -21.47
N TYR A 256 -0.01 -3.05 -22.49
CA TYR A 256 1.11 -2.12 -22.58
C TYR A 256 0.99 -1.33 -23.89
N GLY A 257 1.15 0.00 -23.80
CA GLY A 257 1.18 0.91 -24.97
C GLY A 257 2.58 0.98 -25.60
N GLU A 258 3.06 2.20 -25.91
CA GLU A 258 4.47 2.50 -26.32
C GLU A 258 5.47 2.26 -25.17
N SER A 259 5.39 1.11 -24.53
CA SER A 259 5.98 0.80 -23.23
C SER A 259 7.00 -0.32 -23.39
N LEU A 260 8.18 -0.18 -22.78
CA LEU A 260 9.14 -1.27 -22.68
C LEU A 260 8.67 -2.22 -21.57
N PHE A 261 8.38 -3.47 -21.93
CA PHE A 261 7.95 -4.48 -20.98
C PHE A 261 9.00 -5.58 -20.87
N LYS A 262 9.43 -5.88 -19.64
CA LYS A 262 10.33 -7.00 -19.33
C LYS A 262 9.67 -7.92 -18.31
N LEU A 263 9.60 -9.20 -18.63
CA LEU A 263 9.12 -10.25 -17.74
C LEU A 263 10.22 -11.29 -17.59
N GLN A 264 10.68 -11.49 -16.36
CA GLN A 264 11.77 -12.40 -16.08
C GLN A 264 11.50 -13.24 -14.84
N GLU A 265 12.02 -14.47 -14.83
CA GLU A 265 12.08 -15.35 -13.66
C GLU A 265 10.73 -15.51 -12.94
N SER A 266 9.62 -15.36 -13.65
CA SER A 266 8.27 -15.37 -13.04
C SER A 266 7.57 -16.70 -13.32
N HIS A 267 6.51 -17.00 -12.58
CA HIS A 267 5.77 -18.25 -12.70
C HIS A 267 4.26 -18.00 -12.78
N PHE A 268 3.59 -18.79 -13.61
CA PHE A 268 2.16 -18.68 -13.89
C PHE A 268 1.51 -20.06 -13.72
N GLU A 269 0.44 -20.13 -12.93
CA GLU A 269 -0.30 -21.35 -12.61
C GLU A 269 -1.81 -21.04 -12.63
N ASP A 270 -2.65 -21.88 -13.24
CA ASP A 270 -4.12 -21.78 -13.16
C ASP A 270 -4.75 -20.40 -13.48
N ASN A 271 -4.13 -19.57 -14.33
CA ASN A 271 -4.69 -18.28 -14.74
C ASN A 271 -5.60 -18.43 -15.98
N THR A 272 -6.63 -17.61 -16.11
CA THR A 272 -7.56 -17.67 -17.26
C THR A 272 -7.10 -16.87 -18.48
N PHE A 273 -6.15 -15.96 -18.31
CA PHE A 273 -5.67 -15.10 -19.39
C PHE A 273 -4.58 -15.78 -20.23
N TYR A 274 -4.45 -15.32 -21.47
CA TYR A 274 -3.26 -15.59 -22.27
C TYR A 274 -2.11 -14.67 -21.87
N LEU A 275 -0.90 -15.23 -21.82
CA LEU A 275 0.33 -14.47 -21.62
C LEU A 275 0.78 -13.86 -22.96
N ASN A 276 0.56 -12.56 -23.14
CA ASN A 276 0.94 -11.81 -24.34
C ASN A 276 2.39 -11.31 -24.36
N ALA A 277 3.27 -11.91 -23.58
CA ALA A 277 4.67 -11.50 -23.49
C ALA A 277 5.60 -12.67 -23.21
N ARG A 278 6.86 -12.57 -23.64
CA ARG A 278 7.88 -13.59 -23.36
C ARG A 278 8.36 -13.46 -21.91
N ASN A 279 8.35 -14.57 -21.17
CA ASN A 279 8.95 -14.67 -19.84
C ASN A 279 10.38 -15.22 -19.96
N GLU A 280 11.38 -14.36 -19.80
CA GLU A 280 12.79 -14.75 -19.88
C GLU A 280 13.22 -15.49 -18.62
N ASN A 281 14.01 -16.55 -18.77
CA ASN A 281 14.50 -17.35 -17.64
C ASN A 281 13.37 -17.82 -16.70
N SER A 282 12.21 -18.19 -17.25
CA SER A 282 11.06 -18.65 -16.47
C SER A 282 11.48 -19.71 -15.44
N LEU A 283 11.14 -19.48 -14.18
CA LEU A 283 11.45 -20.39 -13.08
C LEU A 283 10.17 -21.10 -12.63
N GLN A 284 10.27 -22.39 -12.32
CA GLN A 284 9.26 -23.02 -11.48
C GLN A 284 9.47 -22.55 -10.05
N MET A 285 8.43 -21.99 -9.45
CA MET A 285 8.43 -21.57 -8.05
C MET A 285 7.06 -21.83 -7.45
N THR A 286 7.04 -22.00 -6.13
CA THR A 286 5.82 -21.99 -5.34
C THR A 286 5.52 -20.58 -4.86
N GLN A 287 4.32 -20.37 -4.29
CA GLN A 287 3.94 -19.12 -3.66
C GLN A 287 5.05 -18.63 -2.71
N ILE A 288 5.43 -17.36 -2.85
CA ILE A 288 6.43 -16.72 -1.99
C ILE A 288 5.85 -16.65 -0.57
N ILE A 289 6.49 -17.27 0.41
CA ILE A 289 5.99 -17.26 1.78
C ILE A 289 6.40 -15.94 2.45
N PHE A 290 5.43 -15.13 2.83
CA PHE A 290 5.69 -13.90 3.59
C PHE A 290 5.69 -14.18 5.10
N PRO A 291 6.61 -13.57 5.89
CA PRO A 291 6.53 -13.58 7.34
C PRO A 291 5.17 -13.05 7.80
N SER A 292 4.57 -13.65 8.82
CA SER A 292 3.18 -13.47 9.27
C SER A 292 2.82 -12.09 9.88
N THR A 293 3.37 -10.98 9.40
CA THR A 293 2.89 -9.60 9.72
C THR A 293 1.41 -9.38 9.38
N TYR A 294 0.86 -10.25 8.53
CA TYR A 294 -0.57 -10.40 8.22
C TYR A 294 -1.42 -10.71 9.45
N SER A 295 -0.93 -11.57 10.34
CA SER A 295 -1.72 -12.02 11.49
C SER A 295 -1.86 -10.92 12.53
N SER A 296 -0.88 -10.01 12.67
CA SER A 296 -0.93 -8.98 13.71
C SER A 296 -1.98 -7.91 13.44
N CYS A 297 -2.18 -7.44 12.20
CA CYS A 297 -3.27 -6.50 11.91
C CYS A 297 -4.66 -7.17 12.06
N ILE A 298 -4.84 -8.41 11.57
CA ILE A 298 -6.12 -9.13 11.70
C ILE A 298 -6.42 -9.45 13.16
N ASN A 299 -5.45 -10.01 13.90
CA ASN A 299 -5.58 -10.28 15.34
C ASN A 299 -5.88 -9.00 16.11
N LEU A 300 -5.30 -7.87 15.72
CA LEU A 300 -5.61 -6.60 16.36
C LEU A 300 -7.09 -6.26 16.20
N PHE A 301 -7.62 -6.25 14.98
CA PHE A 301 -9.02 -5.89 14.73
C PHE A 301 -10.01 -6.93 15.27
N GLU A 302 -9.66 -8.21 15.28
CA GLU A 302 -10.47 -9.27 15.90
C GLU A 302 -10.53 -9.11 17.41
N ARG A 303 -9.43 -8.72 18.07
CA ARG A 303 -9.41 -8.40 19.51
C ARG A 303 -10.19 -7.14 19.87
N LEU A 304 -10.48 -6.25 18.92
CA LEU A 304 -11.36 -5.09 19.11
C LEU A 304 -12.84 -5.45 19.05
N ARG A 305 -13.18 -6.72 18.80
CA ARG A 305 -14.56 -7.21 18.79
C ARG A 305 -14.75 -8.26 19.88
N LEU A 306 -15.90 -8.20 20.55
CA LEU A 306 -16.35 -9.27 21.41
C LEU A 306 -16.64 -10.53 20.56
N PRO A 307 -16.70 -11.72 21.17
CA PRO A 307 -16.98 -12.98 20.46
C PRO A 307 -18.28 -12.97 19.64
N ASP A 308 -19.24 -12.12 19.98
CA ASP A 308 -20.49 -11.89 19.25
C ASP A 308 -20.38 -10.88 18.09
N LYS A 309 -19.15 -10.43 17.77
CA LYS A 309 -18.79 -9.42 16.75
C LYS A 309 -19.17 -7.98 17.08
N THR A 310 -19.68 -7.69 18.27
CA THR A 310 -19.89 -6.31 18.74
C THR A 310 -18.55 -5.64 19.07
N LYS A 311 -18.46 -4.31 19.02
CA LYS A 311 -17.21 -3.59 19.33
C LYS A 311 -16.91 -3.72 20.83
N ALA A 312 -15.68 -4.07 21.20
CA ALA A 312 -15.24 -4.16 22.59
C ALA A 312 -14.91 -2.78 23.23
N VAL A 313 -14.98 -1.68 22.47
CA VAL A 313 -14.60 -0.34 22.93
C VAL A 313 -15.81 0.60 22.80
N ASP A 314 -16.48 0.85 23.93
CA ASP A 314 -17.68 1.70 24.01
C ASP A 314 -17.49 2.91 24.95
N ASN A 315 -16.24 3.40 25.10
CA ASN A 315 -15.97 4.61 25.89
C ASN A 315 -15.11 5.63 25.13
N PRO A 316 -15.71 6.71 24.59
CA PRO A 316 -15.05 7.66 23.70
C PRO A 316 -14.03 8.59 24.38
N ARG A 317 -13.85 8.52 25.71
CA ARG A 317 -12.93 9.41 26.45
C ARG A 317 -11.56 8.81 26.75
N ASN A 318 -11.38 7.49 26.62
CA ASN A 318 -10.14 6.79 26.94
C ASN A 318 -9.85 5.67 25.94
N SER A 319 -9.86 5.98 24.65
CA SER A 319 -9.54 5.04 23.56
C SER A 319 -8.03 4.76 23.47
N ILE A 320 -7.44 4.28 24.57
CA ILE A 320 -6.06 3.79 24.61
C ILE A 320 -6.13 2.28 24.77
N ILE A 321 -6.08 1.57 23.65
CA ILE A 321 -5.62 0.18 23.69
C ILE A 321 -4.11 0.26 23.53
N ARG A 322 -3.39 0.17 24.64
CA ARG A 322 -1.94 -0.08 24.62
C ARG A 322 -1.74 -1.49 24.08
N ILE A 323 -1.50 -1.58 22.79
CA ILE A 323 -1.11 -2.85 22.16
C ILE A 323 0.37 -3.01 22.46
N TYR A 324 0.69 -3.61 23.60
CA TYR A 324 2.00 -4.23 23.77
C TYR A 324 2.10 -5.33 22.70
N SER A 325 3.19 -5.35 21.93
CA SER A 325 3.51 -6.48 21.06
C SER A 325 3.40 -7.77 21.88
N VAL A 326 2.33 -8.51 21.68
CA VAL A 326 2.18 -9.82 22.31
C VAL A 326 3.01 -10.78 21.48
N TYR A 327 4.25 -11.01 21.93
CA TYR A 327 5.05 -12.13 21.49
C TYR A 327 4.32 -13.41 21.87
N LEU A 328 3.68 -14.07 20.90
CA LEU A 328 3.27 -15.46 21.03
C LEU A 328 4.42 -16.30 20.47
N PHE A 329 5.28 -16.76 21.37
CA PHE A 329 6.10 -17.95 21.11
C PHE A 329 5.16 -19.15 21.09
N PHE A 330 5.10 -19.85 19.96
CA PHE A 330 4.73 -21.26 19.90
C PHE A 330 5.62 -21.93 18.85
#